data_AF-A0A1G4RSE7-F1
#
_entry.id   AF-A0A1G4RSE7-F1
#
_cell.length_a   1.000
_cell.length_b   1.000
_cell.length_c   1.000
_cell.angle_alpha   90.00
_cell.angle_beta   90.00
_cell.angle_gamma   90.00
#
_symmetry.space_group_name_H-M   'P 1'
#
loop_
_entity.id
_entity.type
_entity.pdbx_description
1 polymer ?
#
loop_
_entity_poly.entity_id
_entity_poly.type
_entity_poly.pdbx_seq_one_letter_code
_entity_poly.pdbx_strand_id
1 'polypeptide(L)'
;MMLEYTGTYKKGLFAGEKQVKLVLEDKRIHGQGAYMVQGTFSASPFELRYSLIKDVTITKLKGLTCLLISTENLLNFRTDSYTDYLYLPNLSNMEEAKEEILKRISLAKQMKEEKDKCPAKETFDSSSDFKLRVEKLQILKESGMLTLEEFEQEKQKLLDEI
;
A
#
# COMPACT_ATOMS: atom_id res chain seq x y z
N MET A 1 4.47 15.65 -9.05
CA MET A 1 3.67 15.67 -10.31
C MET A 1 2.66 14.53 -10.25
N MET A 2 1.37 14.85 -10.36
CA MET A 2 0.29 13.86 -10.31
C MET A 2 0.08 13.24 -11.69
N LEU A 3 0.11 11.91 -11.77
CA LEU A 3 -0.22 11.14 -12.99
C LEU A 3 -1.43 10.27 -12.72
N GLU A 4 -2.29 10.12 -13.73
CA GLU A 4 -3.53 9.37 -13.63
C GLU A 4 -3.67 8.42 -14.82
N TYR A 5 -4.04 7.18 -14.50
CA TYR A 5 -4.29 6.12 -15.46
C TYR A 5 -5.65 5.49 -15.15
N THR A 6 -6.43 5.22 -16.19
CA THR A 6 -7.79 4.67 -16.05
C THR A 6 -7.95 3.44 -16.91
N GLY A 7 -8.76 2.50 -16.47
CA GLY A 7 -9.07 1.28 -17.21
C GLY A 7 -10.46 0.78 -16.91
N THR A 8 -10.87 -0.27 -17.60
CA THR A 8 -12.18 -0.88 -17.37
C THR A 8 -12.16 -2.40 -17.51
N TYR A 9 -13.04 -3.07 -16.77
CA TYR A 9 -13.20 -4.51 -16.89
C TYR A 9 -14.64 -4.94 -16.68
N LYS A 10 -15.02 -6.08 -17.26
CA LYS A 10 -16.34 -6.71 -17.07
C LYS A 10 -16.21 -7.96 -16.20
N LYS A 11 -17.09 -8.08 -15.21
CA LYS A 11 -17.16 -9.27 -14.33
C LYS A 11 -18.06 -10.35 -14.95
N GLY A 12 -17.69 -10.86 -16.12
CA GLY A 12 -18.48 -11.86 -16.86
C GLY A 12 -19.30 -11.27 -18.01
N LEU A 13 -19.92 -12.15 -18.79
CA LEU A 13 -20.50 -11.82 -20.10
C LEU A 13 -21.64 -10.78 -20.03
N PHE A 14 -22.44 -10.82 -18.96
CA PHE A 14 -23.61 -9.96 -18.78
C PHE A 14 -23.40 -8.85 -17.74
N ALA A 15 -22.19 -8.74 -17.19
CA ALA A 15 -21.91 -7.74 -16.17
C ALA A 15 -21.67 -6.36 -16.80
N GLY A 16 -22.13 -5.33 -16.08
CA GLY A 16 -21.75 -3.95 -16.36
C GLY A 16 -20.22 -3.76 -16.30
N GLU A 17 -19.75 -2.81 -17.08
CA GLU A 17 -18.35 -2.41 -17.09
C GLU A 17 -18.00 -1.68 -15.79
N LYS A 18 -16.89 -2.07 -15.17
CA LYS A 18 -16.37 -1.48 -13.94
C LYS A 18 -15.13 -0.68 -14.25
N GLN A 19 -15.05 0.51 -13.68
CA GLN A 19 -13.88 1.37 -13.81
C GLN A 19 -12.77 0.96 -12.84
N VAL A 20 -11.55 1.20 -13.30
CA VAL A 20 -10.29 1.06 -12.58
C VAL A 20 -9.57 2.39 -12.72
N LYS A 21 -8.99 2.86 -11.63
CA LYS A 21 -8.26 4.13 -11.61
C LYS A 21 -7.01 3.95 -10.76
N LEU A 22 -5.89 4.43 -11.29
CA LEU A 22 -4.61 4.47 -10.64
C LEU A 22 -4.11 5.91 -10.69
N VAL A 23 -3.83 6.48 -9.53
CA VAL A 23 -3.27 7.81 -9.36
C VAL A 23 -1.90 7.67 -8.71
N LEU A 24 -0.89 8.28 -9.31
CA LEU A 24 0.47 8.32 -8.79
C LEU A 24 0.73 9.72 -8.23
N GLU A 25 0.78 9.82 -6.91
CA GLU A 25 1.24 11.00 -6.18
C GLU A 25 2.72 10.89 -5.84
N ASP A 26 3.30 11.93 -5.27
CA ASP A 26 4.75 11.98 -5.03
C ASP A 26 5.23 10.89 -4.04
N LYS A 27 4.38 10.46 -3.10
CA LYS A 27 4.75 9.52 -2.02
C LYS A 27 3.96 8.21 -2.00
N ARG A 28 2.87 8.13 -2.76
CA ARG A 28 1.93 7.01 -2.72
C ARG A 28 1.20 6.87 -4.04
N ILE A 29 0.62 5.69 -4.23
CA ILE A 29 -0.40 5.43 -5.23
C ILE A 29 -1.75 5.22 -4.56
N HIS A 30 -2.82 5.62 -5.23
CA HIS A 30 -4.18 5.35 -4.76
C HIS A 30 -5.14 5.24 -5.94
N GLY A 31 -6.38 4.87 -5.65
CA GLY A 31 -7.45 4.88 -6.63
C GLY A 31 -8.44 3.74 -6.42
N GLN A 32 -8.91 3.17 -7.52
CA GLN A 32 -9.89 2.10 -7.52
C GLN A 32 -9.33 0.91 -8.30
N GLY A 33 -9.04 -0.17 -7.59
CA GLY A 33 -8.40 -1.35 -8.14
C GLY A 33 -9.21 -2.61 -7.88
N ALA A 34 -8.79 -3.71 -8.48
CA ALA A 34 -9.44 -5.00 -8.31
C ALA A 34 -8.63 -5.89 -7.36
N TYR A 35 -9.34 -6.44 -6.37
CA TYR A 35 -8.82 -7.47 -5.49
C TYR A 35 -9.35 -8.83 -5.95
N MET A 36 -8.53 -9.88 -5.84
CA MET A 36 -9.00 -11.25 -5.98
C MET A 36 -9.60 -11.72 -4.67
N VAL A 37 -10.93 -11.87 -4.63
CA VAL A 37 -11.66 -12.44 -3.49
C VAL A 37 -12.38 -13.69 -3.99
N GLN A 38 -12.03 -14.85 -3.42
CA GLN A 38 -12.59 -16.16 -3.80
C GLN A 38 -12.55 -16.40 -5.32
N GLY A 39 -11.42 -16.05 -5.96
CA GLY A 39 -11.23 -16.22 -7.40
C GLY A 39 -12.03 -15.24 -8.27
N THR A 40 -12.67 -14.21 -7.71
CA THR A 40 -13.36 -13.18 -8.48
C THR A 40 -12.79 -11.79 -8.24
N PHE A 41 -12.76 -10.97 -9.29
CA PHE A 41 -12.38 -9.57 -9.15
C PHE A 41 -13.45 -8.78 -8.41
N SER A 42 -12.98 -8.02 -7.43
CA SER A 42 -13.76 -7.08 -6.65
C SER A 42 -13.12 -5.70 -6.73
N ALA A 43 -13.77 -4.77 -7.43
CA ALA A 43 -13.36 -3.36 -7.41
C ALA A 43 -13.54 -2.80 -5.99
N SER A 44 -12.49 -2.22 -5.44
CA SER A 44 -12.48 -1.55 -4.15
C SER A 44 -11.42 -0.45 -4.16
N PRO A 45 -11.57 0.61 -3.35
CA PRO A 45 -10.53 1.60 -3.18
C PRO A 45 -9.22 0.98 -2.70
N PHE A 46 -8.11 1.65 -2.99
CA PHE A 46 -6.80 1.31 -2.43
C PHE A 46 -5.96 2.56 -2.20
N GLU A 47 -5.04 2.45 -1.26
CA GLU A 47 -3.95 3.41 -1.06
C GLU A 47 -2.71 2.63 -0.65
N LEU A 48 -1.56 2.95 -1.26
CA LEU A 48 -0.30 2.23 -1.03
C LEU A 48 0.90 3.16 -1.16
N ARG A 49 1.77 3.18 -0.16
CA ARG A 49 3.06 3.90 -0.23
C ARG A 49 4.05 3.13 -1.10
N TYR A 50 4.89 3.85 -1.85
CA TYR A 50 5.92 3.21 -2.70
C TYR A 50 6.86 2.29 -1.92
N SER A 51 7.12 2.59 -0.64
CA SER A 51 7.98 1.78 0.22
C SER A 51 7.43 0.38 0.54
N LEU A 52 6.13 0.17 0.33
CA LEU A 52 5.47 -1.12 0.58
C LEU A 52 5.30 -1.96 -0.68
N ILE A 53 5.66 -1.41 -1.85
CA ILE A 53 5.59 -2.12 -3.13
C ILE A 53 6.85 -2.96 -3.29
N LYS A 54 6.69 -4.26 -3.45
CA LYS A 54 7.77 -5.21 -3.72
C LYS A 54 8.12 -5.26 -5.19
N ASP A 55 7.10 -5.39 -6.03
CA ASP A 55 7.25 -5.65 -7.46
C ASP A 55 6.03 -5.17 -8.25
N VAL A 56 6.26 -4.86 -9.53
CA VAL A 56 5.23 -4.41 -10.46
C VAL A 56 5.41 -5.11 -11.81
N THR A 57 4.44 -5.92 -12.19
CA THR A 57 4.48 -6.72 -13.42
C THR A 57 3.19 -6.60 -14.22
N ILE A 58 3.27 -6.90 -15.51
CA ILE A 58 2.08 -7.00 -16.37
C ILE A 58 1.83 -8.48 -16.62
N THR A 59 0.61 -8.92 -16.34
CA THR A 59 0.21 -10.32 -16.42
C THR A 59 -1.13 -10.47 -17.11
N LYS A 60 -1.44 -11.69 -17.57
CA LYS A 60 -2.76 -12.03 -18.10
C LYS A 60 -3.51 -12.89 -17.09
N LEU A 61 -4.66 -12.41 -16.62
CA LEU A 61 -5.51 -13.14 -15.68
C LEU A 61 -6.93 -13.21 -16.22
N LYS A 62 -7.45 -14.42 -16.43
CA LYS A 62 -8.81 -14.67 -16.95
C LYS A 62 -9.14 -13.90 -18.24
N GLY A 63 -8.16 -13.78 -19.14
CA GLY A 63 -8.30 -13.06 -20.41
C GLY A 63 -8.18 -11.54 -20.31
N LEU A 64 -7.98 -10.99 -19.11
CA LEU A 64 -7.69 -9.58 -18.90
C LEU A 64 -6.18 -9.37 -18.78
N THR A 65 -5.66 -8.33 -19.42
CA THR A 65 -4.29 -7.87 -19.16
C THR A 65 -4.34 -7.00 -17.91
N CYS A 66 -3.50 -7.28 -16.92
CA CYS A 66 -3.53 -6.63 -15.61
C CYS A 66 -2.15 -6.11 -15.25
N LEU A 67 -2.08 -4.89 -14.71
CA LEU A 67 -0.93 -4.44 -13.94
C LEU A 67 -1.08 -5.04 -12.54
N LEU A 68 -0.16 -5.93 -12.19
CA LEU A 68 -0.07 -6.58 -10.91
C LEU A 68 0.94 -5.84 -10.05
N ILE A 69 0.50 -5.37 -8.88
CA ILE A 69 1.35 -4.75 -7.87
C ILE A 69 1.42 -5.69 -6.67
N SER A 70 2.63 -6.20 -6.39
CA SER A 70 2.90 -7.02 -5.20
C SER A 70 3.34 -6.13 -4.04
N THR A 71 2.85 -6.42 -2.84
CA THR A 71 2.98 -5.56 -1.65
C THR A 71 3.19 -6.39 -0.38
N GLU A 72 3.68 -5.76 0.69
CA GLU A 72 3.88 -6.41 2.00
C GLU A 72 2.63 -6.49 2.86
N ASN A 73 1.66 -5.58 2.67
CA ASN A 73 0.43 -5.53 3.47
C ASN A 73 -0.52 -4.47 2.88
N LEU A 74 -1.30 -4.80 1.86
CA LEU A 74 -2.35 -3.90 1.38
C LEU A 74 -3.68 -4.24 2.05
N LEU A 75 -4.27 -3.25 2.72
CA LEU A 75 -5.59 -3.37 3.30
C LEU A 75 -6.65 -3.46 2.19
N ASN A 76 -7.40 -4.56 2.16
CA ASN A 76 -8.58 -4.69 1.34
C ASN A 76 -9.79 -4.14 2.09
N PHE A 77 -10.17 -2.90 1.78
CA PHE A 77 -11.30 -2.18 2.39
C PHE A 77 -12.66 -2.90 2.29
N ARG A 78 -12.80 -3.92 1.43
CA ARG A 78 -14.07 -4.65 1.28
C ARG A 78 -14.20 -5.83 2.23
N THR A 79 -13.09 -6.52 2.48
CA THR A 79 -13.06 -7.73 3.32
C THR A 79 -12.46 -7.46 4.69
N ASP A 80 -11.97 -6.25 4.91
CA ASP A 80 -11.24 -5.83 6.12
C ASP A 80 -10.09 -6.79 6.44
N SER A 81 -9.34 -7.16 5.38
CA SER A 81 -8.26 -8.13 5.44
C SER A 81 -7.06 -7.66 4.62
N TYR A 82 -5.86 -8.11 4.97
CA TYR A 82 -4.67 -7.81 4.19
C TYR A 82 -4.53 -8.71 2.98
N THR A 83 -3.93 -8.17 1.91
CA THR A 83 -3.54 -8.91 0.73
C THR A 83 -2.19 -8.45 0.22
N ASP A 84 -1.48 -9.35 -0.46
CA ASP A 84 -0.18 -9.08 -1.05
C ASP A 84 -0.26 -8.64 -2.52
N TYR A 85 -1.47 -8.60 -3.09
CA TYR A 85 -1.66 -8.36 -4.52
C TYR A 85 -2.79 -7.39 -4.82
N LEU A 86 -2.47 -6.38 -5.64
CA LEU A 86 -3.42 -5.48 -6.26
C LEU A 86 -3.42 -5.71 -7.77
N TYR A 87 -4.60 -5.84 -8.36
CA TYR A 87 -4.78 -6.02 -9.80
C TYR A 87 -5.45 -4.80 -10.40
N LEU A 88 -4.86 -4.25 -11.45
CA LEU A 88 -5.42 -3.14 -12.22
C LEU A 88 -5.66 -3.61 -13.66
N PRO A 89 -6.83 -4.20 -13.94
CA PRO A 89 -7.13 -4.76 -15.26
C PRO A 89 -7.36 -3.67 -16.30
N ASN A 90 -6.84 -3.90 -17.51
CA ASN A 90 -6.97 -3.07 -18.71
C ASN A 90 -6.74 -1.57 -18.47
N LEU A 91 -5.79 -1.23 -17.61
CA LEU A 91 -5.33 0.14 -17.42
C LEU A 91 -4.78 0.71 -18.74
N SER A 92 -5.13 1.95 -19.07
CA SER A 92 -4.51 2.68 -20.18
C SER A 92 -3.01 2.82 -19.95
N ASN A 93 -2.22 2.70 -21.02
CA ASN A 93 -0.76 2.86 -21.01
C ASN A 93 -0.06 2.09 -19.88
N MET A 94 -0.40 0.80 -19.76
CA MET A 94 0.04 -0.04 -18.63
C MET A 94 1.57 -0.15 -18.49
N GLU A 95 2.31 -0.13 -19.60
CA GLU A 95 3.79 -0.10 -19.60
C GLU A 95 4.32 1.21 -19.01
N GLU A 96 3.77 2.35 -19.42
CA GLU A 96 4.15 3.66 -18.90
C GLU A 96 3.88 3.75 -17.39
N ALA A 97 2.70 3.30 -16.95
CA ALA A 97 2.35 3.24 -15.54
C ALA A 97 3.33 2.35 -14.74
N LYS A 98 3.70 1.19 -15.28
CA LYS A 98 4.67 0.29 -14.67
C LYS A 98 6.03 0.97 -14.52
N GLU A 99 6.56 1.55 -15.58
CA GLU A 99 7.87 2.22 -15.59
C GLU A 99 7.91 3.37 -14.58
N GLU A 100 6.87 4.19 -14.54
CA GLU A 100 6.80 5.33 -13.63
C GLU A 100 6.68 4.90 -12.16
N ILE A 101 5.92 3.84 -11.85
CA ILE A 101 5.91 3.29 -10.48
C ILE A 101 7.29 2.79 -10.09
N LEU A 102 7.96 2.01 -10.95
CA LEU A 102 9.30 1.47 -10.69
C LEU A 102 10.34 2.59 -10.47
N LYS A 103 10.24 3.67 -11.26
CA LYS A 103 11.06 4.87 -11.09
C LYS A 103 10.81 5.52 -9.72
N ARG A 104 9.54 5.69 -9.31
CA ARG A 104 9.20 6.29 -8.01
C ARG A 104 9.58 5.41 -6.82
N ILE A 105 9.50 4.09 -6.95
CA ILE A 105 10.03 3.14 -5.95
C ILE A 105 11.54 3.34 -5.79
N SER A 106 12.28 3.43 -6.89
CA SER A 106 13.73 3.61 -6.88
C SER A 106 14.13 4.95 -6.23
N LEU A 107 13.43 6.03 -6.56
CA LEU A 107 13.62 7.34 -5.94
C LEU A 107 13.31 7.32 -4.43
N ALA A 108 12.23 6.65 -4.03
CA ALA A 108 11.85 6.53 -2.62
C ALA A 108 12.88 5.73 -1.80
N LYS A 109 13.57 4.76 -2.41
CA LYS A 109 14.68 4.03 -1.79
C LYS A 109 15.92 4.91 -1.62
N GLN A 110 16.32 5.66 -2.66
CA GLN A 110 17.46 6.57 -2.58
C GLN A 110 17.29 7.66 -1.53
N MET A 111 16.09 8.26 -1.41
CA MET A 111 15.79 9.26 -0.38
C MET A 111 15.81 8.71 1.05
N LYS A 112 15.58 7.39 1.24
CA LYS A 112 15.76 6.75 2.55
C LYS A 112 17.24 6.53 2.85
N GLU A 113 18.02 6.06 1.87
CA GLU A 113 19.46 5.81 2.05
C GLU A 113 20.28 7.09 2.20
N GLU A 114 19.90 8.21 1.58
CA GLU A 114 20.56 9.51 1.79
C GLU A 114 20.28 10.10 3.18
N LYS A 115 19.14 9.78 3.81
CA LYS A 115 18.90 10.12 5.23
C LYS A 115 19.77 9.31 6.19
N ASP A 116 20.25 8.13 5.77
CA ASP A 116 21.12 7.25 6.55
C ASP A 116 22.64 7.50 6.30
N LYS A 117 23.00 8.39 5.36
CA LYS A 117 24.40 8.68 4.98
C LYS A 117 24.90 10.08 5.36
N CYS A 118 24.44 10.65 6.48
CA CYS A 118 25.18 11.72 7.15
C CYS A 118 26.06 11.11 8.26
N PRO A 119 27.40 11.23 8.22
CA PRO A 119 28.24 10.78 9.32
C PRO A 119 28.21 11.86 10.40
N ALA A 120 27.29 11.75 11.34
CA ALA A 120 27.32 12.58 12.54
C ALA A 120 26.82 11.79 13.74
N LYS A 121 27.78 11.14 14.40
CA LYS A 121 27.81 10.70 15.80
C LYS A 121 26.59 9.94 16.33
N GLU A 122 26.88 8.72 16.74
CA GLU A 122 26.18 7.94 17.76
C GLU A 122 25.56 8.84 18.84
N THR A 123 24.26 9.06 18.73
CA THR A 123 23.37 9.26 19.87
C THR A 123 22.18 8.38 19.61
N PHE A 124 22.10 7.26 20.34
CA PHE A 124 20.94 6.37 20.41
C PHE A 124 19.67 7.20 20.62
N ASP A 125 18.88 7.38 19.56
CA ASP A 125 17.69 8.23 19.60
C ASP A 125 16.47 7.40 20.00
N SER A 126 16.26 7.30 21.32
CA SER A 126 15.12 6.69 22.02
C SER A 126 13.75 7.07 21.42
N SER A 127 13.68 8.23 20.75
CA SER A 127 12.44 8.74 20.16
C SER A 127 11.95 7.95 18.94
N SER A 128 12.86 7.29 18.20
CA SER A 128 12.49 6.49 17.03
C SER A 128 11.85 5.14 17.41
N ASP A 129 12.41 4.50 18.44
CA ASP A 129 11.89 3.25 19.03
C ASP A 129 10.53 3.51 19.69
N PHE A 130 10.39 4.62 20.42
CA PHE A 130 9.12 5.01 21.02
C PHE A 130 8.01 5.18 19.98
N LYS A 131 8.26 5.89 18.87
CA LYS A 131 7.26 6.08 17.80
C LYS A 131 6.82 4.76 17.18
N LEU A 132 7.76 3.85 16.93
CA LEU A 132 7.45 2.52 16.37
C LEU A 132 6.64 1.67 17.34
N ARG A 133 6.92 1.75 18.65
CA ARG A 133 6.16 1.04 19.68
C ARG A 133 4.74 1.60 19.84
N VAL A 134 4.57 2.91 19.80
CA VAL A 134 3.26 3.56 19.84
C VAL A 134 2.43 3.24 18.59
N GLU A 135 3.03 3.23 17.39
CA GLU A 135 2.33 2.81 16.16
C GLU A 135 1.87 1.34 16.24
N LYS A 136 2.71 0.42 16.73
CA LYS A 136 2.31 -0.98 16.94
C LYS A 136 1.17 -1.13 17.93
N LEU A 137 1.21 -0.38 19.03
CA LEU A 137 0.14 -0.36 20.04
C LEU A 137 -1.18 0.15 19.48
N GLN A 138 -1.12 1.16 18.62
CA GLN A 138 -2.30 1.73 17.97
C GLN A 138 -2.94 0.72 17.02
N ILE A 139 -2.13 -0.04 16.27
CA ILE A 139 -2.60 -1.14 15.41
C ILE A 139 -3.26 -2.26 16.24
N LEU A 140 -2.70 -2.62 17.40
CA LEU A 140 -3.27 -3.65 18.29
C LEU A 140 -4.61 -3.22 18.92
N LYS A 141 -4.77 -1.93 19.21
CA LYS A 141 -6.05 -1.36 19.63
C LYS A 141 -7.08 -1.39 18.50
N GLU A 142 -6.68 -0.95 17.31
CA GLU A 142 -7.58 -0.90 16.14
C GLU A 142 -8.00 -2.29 15.66
N SER A 143 -7.18 -3.32 15.89
CA SER A 143 -7.53 -4.73 15.61
C SER A 143 -8.38 -5.40 16.71
N GLY A 144 -8.69 -4.67 17.79
CA GLY A 144 -9.47 -5.19 18.91
C GLY A 144 -8.73 -6.20 19.78
N MET A 145 -7.40 -6.33 19.62
CA MET A 145 -6.55 -7.16 20.48
C MET A 145 -6.23 -6.52 21.83
N LEU A 146 -6.40 -5.19 21.94
CA LEU A 146 -6.31 -4.43 23.18
C LEU A 146 -7.61 -3.68 23.42
N THR A 147 -8.07 -3.69 24.67
CA THR A 147 -9.11 -2.78 25.12
C THR A 147 -8.58 -1.35 25.25
N LEU A 148 -9.48 -0.37 25.36
CA LEU A 148 -9.10 1.04 25.48
C LEU A 148 -8.26 1.32 26.73
N GLU A 149 -8.56 0.62 27.83
CA GLU A 149 -7.82 0.72 29.10
C GLU A 149 -6.40 0.12 29.00
N GLU A 150 -6.25 -1.04 28.35
CA GLU A 150 -4.94 -1.68 28.15
C GLU A 150 -4.03 -0.85 27.24
N PHE A 151 -4.60 -0.25 26.19
CA PHE A 151 -3.89 0.66 25.31
C PHE A 151 -3.39 1.91 26.05
N GLU A 152 -4.22 2.53 26.89
CA GLU A 152 -3.82 3.71 27.65
C GLU A 152 -2.75 3.38 28.69
N GLN A 153 -2.85 2.23 29.37
CA GLN A 153 -1.81 1.79 30.31
C GLN A 153 -0.46 1.53 29.63
N GLU A 154 -0.43 0.82 28.50
CA GLU A 154 0.83 0.55 27.79
C GLU A 154 1.40 1.83 27.16
N LYS A 155 0.56 2.71 26.63
CA LYS A 155 1.01 4.02 26.12
C LYS A 155 1.62 4.86 27.23
N GLN A 156 1.04 4.83 28.43
CA GLN A 156 1.57 5.54 29.61
C GLN A 156 2.94 4.96 30.02
N LYS A 157 3.08 3.63 30.06
CA LYS A 157 4.37 2.97 30.34
C LYS A 157 5.45 3.34 29.33
N LEU A 158 5.11 3.38 28.03
CA LEU A 158 6.06 3.80 27.00
C LEU A 158 6.45 5.28 27.16
N LEU A 159 5.57 6.14 27.67
CA LEU A 159 5.88 7.55 27.95
C LEU A 159 6.78 7.70 29.18
N ASP A 160 6.62 6.84 30.19
CA ASP A 160 7.48 6.81 31.39
C ASP A 160 8.87 6.19 31.12
N GLU A 161 9.04 5.48 29.99
CA GLU A 161 10.32 4.90 29.53
C GLU A 161 11.21 5.88 28.74
N ILE A 162 10.75 7.10 28.45
CA ILE A 162 11.49 8.17 27.74
C ILE A 162 12.14 9.13 28.73
#